data_AF-A0A972I6I7-F1
#
_entry.id   AF-A0A972I6I7-F1
#
_cell.length_a   1.000
_cell.length_b   1.000
_cell.length_c   1.000
_cell.angle_alpha   90.00
_cell.angle_beta   90.00
_cell.angle_gamma   90.00
#
_symmetry.space_group_name_H-M   'P 1'
#
loop_
_entity.id
_entity.type
_entity.pdbx_description
1 polymer ?
#
loop_
_entity_poly.entity_id
_entity_poly.type
_entity_poly.pdbx_seq_one_letter_code
_entity_poly.pdbx_strand_id
1 'polypeptide(L)'
;MSVFEILMLVCFGAAWPVSIYKSWTSKNAAGKSVLFLYAILIGYISGVLHKIFFAFDGVIYLYILNGLMVTTDIILYYRNVRLDKEKDQGRKEGR
;
A
#
# COMPACT_ATOMS: atom_id res chain seq x y z
N MET A 1 -21.72 12.93 3.92
CA MET A 1 -21.03 11.93 4.79
C MET A 1 -21.74 10.58 4.79
N SER A 2 -21.27 9.61 4.00
CA SER A 2 -21.80 8.23 4.00
C SER A 2 -21.07 7.36 5.02
N VAL A 3 -21.78 6.88 6.05
CA VAL A 3 -21.19 6.06 7.14
C VAL A 3 -20.54 4.77 6.60
N PHE A 4 -21.13 4.15 5.58
CA PHE A 4 -20.58 2.95 4.94
C PHE A 4 -19.25 3.18 4.23
N GLU A 5 -19.04 4.37 3.65
CA GLU A 5 -17.80 4.76 2.98
C GLU A 5 -16.67 4.92 4.01
N ILE A 6 -16.96 5.58 5.13
CA ILE A 6 -16.03 5.71 6.25
C ILE A 6 -15.64 4.34 6.79
N LEU A 7 -16.62 3.48 7.06
CA LEU A 7 -16.37 2.14 7.58
C LEU A 7 -15.50 1.33 6.61
N MET A 8 -15.81 1.37 5.32
CA MET A 8 -15.01 0.73 4.27
C MET A 8 -13.56 1.23 4.30
N LEU A 9 -13.32 2.54 4.31
CA LEU A 9 -11.98 3.12 4.31
C LEU A 9 -11.20 2.85 5.60
N VAL A 10 -11.88 2.75 6.74
CA VAL A 10 -11.26 2.38 8.01
C VAL A 10 -10.85 0.90 7.99
N CYS A 11 -11.71 0.01 7.50
CA CYS A 11 -11.38 -1.41 7.33
C CYS A 11 -10.21 -1.62 6.37
N PHE A 12 -10.21 -0.94 5.22
CA PHE A 12 -9.07 -0.96 4.31
C PHE A 12 -7.84 -0.33 4.95
N GLY A 13 -8.02 0.81 5.64
CA GLY A 13 -6.98 1.52 6.37
C GLY A 13 -6.24 0.62 7.36
N ALA A 14 -6.98 -0.21 8.10
CA ALA A 14 -6.42 -1.15 9.07
C ALA A 14 -5.65 -2.33 8.42
N ALA A 15 -5.96 -2.70 7.17
CA ALA A 15 -5.26 -3.76 6.46
C ALA A 15 -3.82 -3.35 6.07
N TRP A 16 -3.58 -2.07 5.79
CA TRP A 16 -2.28 -1.57 5.35
C TRP A 16 -1.17 -1.66 6.42
N PRO A 17 -1.37 -1.25 7.70
CA PRO A 17 -0.40 -1.44 8.77
C PRO A 17 0.08 -2.89 8.90
N VAL A 18 -0.84 -3.85 8.76
CA VAL A 18 -0.51 -5.28 8.79
C VAL A 18 0.33 -5.67 7.57
N SER A 19 -0.01 -5.18 6.37
CA SER A 19 0.78 -5.40 5.15
C SER A 19 2.20 -4.82 5.27
N ILE A 20 2.32 -3.60 5.79
CA ILE A 20 3.58 -2.89 6.01
C ILE A 20 4.44 -3.64 7.03
N TYR A 21 3.85 -4.02 8.17
CA TYR A 21 4.54 -4.78 9.21
C TYR A 21 5.06 -6.11 8.67
N LYS A 22 4.23 -6.84 7.90
CA LYS A 22 4.62 -8.09 7.26
C LYS A 22 5.74 -7.89 6.25
N SER A 23 5.66 -6.82 5.45
CA SER A 23 6.69 -6.44 4.47
C SER A 23 8.02 -6.16 5.16
N TRP A 24 7.98 -5.46 6.30
CA TRP A 24 9.17 -5.12 7.07
C TRP A 24 9.81 -6.34 7.75
N THR A 25 9.02 -7.22 8.37
CA THR A 25 9.54 -8.38 9.10
C THR A 25 10.03 -9.49 8.16
N SER A 26 9.30 -9.77 7.08
CA SER A 26 9.62 -10.87 6.15
C SER A 26 10.94 -10.65 5.42
N LYS A 27 11.32 -9.37 5.17
CA LYS A 27 12.48 -9.00 4.34
C LYS A 27 12.57 -9.77 3.02
N ASN A 28 11.42 -10.14 2.47
CA ASN A 28 11.22 -10.91 1.25
C ASN A 28 10.00 -10.36 0.50
N ALA A 29 10.13 -10.16 -0.80
CA ALA A 29 9.09 -9.64 -1.69
C ALA A 29 8.23 -10.75 -2.32
N ALA A 30 8.60 -12.02 -2.14
CA ALA A 30 7.91 -13.17 -2.72
C ALA A 30 6.44 -13.23 -2.27
N GLY A 31 5.54 -13.24 -3.24
CA GLY A 31 4.08 -13.34 -3.04
C GLY A 31 3.32 -12.01 -2.98
N LYS A 32 3.99 -10.86 -3.01
CA LYS A 32 3.32 -9.55 -3.02
C LYS A 32 3.23 -8.98 -4.45
N SER A 33 2.01 -8.67 -4.89
CA SER A 33 1.75 -8.15 -6.23
C SER A 33 1.81 -6.62 -6.26
N VAL A 34 2.91 -6.04 -6.73
CA VAL A 34 3.06 -4.58 -6.84
C VAL A 34 2.00 -3.95 -7.75
N LEU A 35 1.57 -4.65 -8.81
CA LEU A 35 0.52 -4.19 -9.71
C LEU A 35 -0.81 -4.02 -8.99
N PHE A 36 -1.12 -4.90 -8.04
CA PHE A 36 -2.31 -4.76 -7.20
C PHE A 36 -2.24 -3.52 -6.31
N LEU A 37 -1.07 -3.22 -5.73
CA LEU A 37 -0.87 -1.99 -4.94
C LEU A 37 -1.05 -0.74 -5.81
N TYR A 38 -0.54 -0.73 -7.04
CA TYR A 38 -0.76 0.39 -7.98
C TYR A 38 -2.22 0.54 -8.38
N ALA A 39 -2.93 -0.55 -8.65
CA ALA A 39 -4.36 -0.50 -8.97
C ALA A 39 -5.17 0.14 -7.83
N ILE A 40 -4.86 -0.23 -6.59
CA ILE A 40 -5.47 0.37 -5.40
C ILE A 40 -5.11 1.85 -5.25
N LEU A 41 -3.84 2.22 -5.46
CA LEU A 41 -3.40 3.61 -5.38
C LEU A 41 -4.15 4.50 -6.37
N ILE A 42 -4.32 4.03 -7.61
CA ILE A 42 -5.13 4.71 -8.63
C ILE A 42 -6.59 4.83 -8.17
N GLY A 43 -7.16 3.77 -7.58
CA GLY A 43 -8.50 3.80 -6.99
C GLY A 43 -8.66 4.88 -5.91
N TYR A 44 -7.68 5.01 -5.00
CA TYR A 44 -7.71 6.05 -3.98
C TYR A 44 -7.58 7.46 -4.58
N ILE A 45 -6.71 7.67 -5.57
CA ILE A 45 -6.58 8.96 -6.28
C ILE A 45 -7.91 9.34 -6.94
N SER A 46 -8.55 8.41 -7.65
CA SER A 46 -9.86 8.63 -8.26
C SER A 46 -10.94 8.99 -7.22
N GLY A 47 -10.93 8.32 -6.06
CA GLY A 47 -11.84 8.65 -4.94
C GLY A 47 -11.61 10.04 -4.35
N VAL A 48 -10.34 10.45 -4.19
CA VAL A 48 -9.98 11.82 -3.77
C VAL A 48 -10.48 12.85 -4.78
N LEU A 49 -10.21 12.64 -6.08
CA LEU A 49 -10.65 13.55 -7.14
C LEU A 49 -12.18 13.68 -7.14
N HIS A 50 -12.91 12.57 -7.06
CA HIS A 50 -14.37 12.60 -6.99
C HIS A 50 -14.88 13.42 -5.78
N LYS A 51 -14.26 13.28 -4.60
CA LYS A 51 -14.61 14.08 -3.41
C LYS A 51 -14.28 15.57 -3.58
N ILE A 52 -13.16 15.90 -4.22
CA ILE A 52 -12.78 17.30 -4.48
C ILE A 52 -13.78 17.99 -5.40
N PHE A 53 -14.22 17.31 -6.48
CA PHE A 53 -15.07 17.92 -7.49
C PHE A 53 -16.57 17.88 -7.18
N PHE A 54 -17.06 16.91 -6.41
CA PHE A 54 -18.51 16.68 -6.25
C PHE A 54 -19.04 16.82 -4.82
N ALA A 55 -18.25 16.50 -3.79
CA ALA A 55 -18.72 16.53 -2.40
C ALA A 55 -17.54 16.57 -1.41
N PHE A 56 -17.07 17.77 -1.09
CA PHE A 56 -15.96 17.97 -0.17
C PHE A 56 -16.39 17.66 1.27
N ASP A 57 -15.93 16.52 1.76
CA ASP A 57 -16.28 15.95 3.06
C ASP A 57 -14.98 15.47 3.73
N GLY A 58 -14.91 15.44 5.07
CA GLY A 58 -13.76 14.94 5.85
C GLY A 58 -13.33 13.50 5.54
N VAL A 59 -14.13 12.73 4.81
CA VAL A 59 -13.76 11.41 4.27
C VAL A 59 -12.52 11.49 3.37
N ILE A 60 -12.25 12.64 2.75
CA ILE A 60 -11.04 12.87 1.95
C ILE A 60 -9.75 12.60 2.71
N TYR A 61 -9.70 12.89 4.02
CA TYR A 61 -8.53 12.61 4.85
C TYR A 61 -8.27 11.11 4.98
N LEU A 62 -9.32 10.29 5.05
CA LEU A 62 -9.20 8.83 5.10
C LEU A 62 -8.69 8.26 3.78
N TYR A 63 -9.13 8.81 2.64
CA TYR A 63 -8.59 8.47 1.33
C TYR A 63 -7.11 8.80 1.19
N ILE A 64 -6.71 10.02 1.59
CA ILE A 64 -5.31 10.46 1.56
C ILE A 64 -4.46 9.58 2.46
N LEU A 65 -4.89 9.31 3.70
CA LEU A 65 -4.19 8.46 4.64
C LEU A 65 -4.00 7.04 4.08
N ASN A 66 -5.04 6.44 3.52
CA ASN A 66 -4.95 5.15 2.85
C ASN A 66 -3.95 5.18 1.69
N GLY A 67 -4.01 6.20 0.84
CA GLY A 67 -3.06 6.40 -0.25
C GLY A 67 -1.61 6.43 0.24
N LEU A 68 -1.31 7.22 1.28
CA LEU A 68 0.03 7.30 1.87
C LEU A 68 0.51 5.96 2.44
N MET A 69 -0.37 5.18 3.06
CA MET A 69 -0.03 3.85 3.56
C MET A 69 0.29 2.89 2.41
N VAL A 70 -0.50 2.89 1.33
CA VAL A 70 -0.21 2.09 0.13
C VAL A 70 1.11 2.51 -0.50
N THR A 71 1.38 3.82 -0.62
CA THR A 71 2.65 4.32 -1.15
C THR A 71 3.84 3.86 -0.31
N THR A 72 3.72 3.91 1.02
CA THR A 72 4.75 3.41 1.94
C THR A 72 5.00 1.91 1.72
N ASP A 73 3.92 1.15 1.53
CA ASP A 73 3.98 -0.29 1.28
C ASP A 73 4.65 -0.63 -0.08
N ILE A 74 4.42 0.19 -1.11
CA ILE A 74 5.12 0.11 -2.41
C ILE A 74 6.62 0.38 -2.25
N ILE A 75 6.99 1.42 -1.49
CA ILE A 75 8.41 1.75 -1.23
C ILE A 75 9.10 0.58 -0.51
N LEU A 76 8.43 0.01 0.50
CA LEU A 76 8.95 -1.17 1.21
C LEU A 76 9.05 -2.40 0.31
N TYR A 77 8.13 -2.58 -0.63
CA TYR A 77 8.22 -3.66 -1.61
C TYR A 77 9.51 -3.56 -2.43
N TYR A 78 9.81 -2.39 -3.00
CA TYR A 78 11.05 -2.21 -3.78
C TYR A 78 12.31 -2.40 -2.93
N ARG A 79 12.28 -1.97 -1.66
CA ARG A 79 13.37 -2.24 -0.71
C ARG A 79 13.57 -3.74 -0.49
N ASN A 80 12.50 -4.52 -0.29
CA ASN A 80 12.61 -5.99 -0.15
C ASN A 80 13.11 -6.67 -1.42
N VAL A 81 12.64 -6.24 -2.59
CA VAL A 81 13.10 -6.80 -3.87
C VAL A 81 14.62 -6.64 -4.00
N ARG A 82 15.18 -5.53 -3.54
CA ARG A 82 16.63 -5.31 -3.55
C ARG A 82 17.37 -6.22 -2.56
N LEU A 83 16.85 -6.37 -1.34
CA LEU A 83 17.42 -7.28 -0.33
C LEU A 83 17.38 -8.75 -0.78
N ASP A 84 16.33 -9.17 -1.48
CA ASP A 84 16.25 -10.53 -2.02
C ASP A 84 17.26 -10.78 -3.13
N LYS A 85 17.51 -9.79 -3.99
CA LYS A 85 18.56 -9.87 -5.03
C LYS A 85 19.95 -10.04 -4.41
N GLU A 86 20.26 -9.29 -3.36
CA GLU A 86 21.54 -9.37 -2.65
C GLU A 86 21.73 -10.77 -2.00
N LYS A 87 20.68 -11.33 -1.39
CA LYS A 87 20.69 -12.70 -0.83
C LYS A 87 20.89 -13.78 -1.91
N ASP A 88 20.26 -13.64 -3.07
CA ASP A 88 20.37 -14.61 -4.17
C ASP A 88 21.78 -14.59 -4.81
N GLN A 89 22.40 -13.42 -4.89
CA GLN A 89 23.78 -13.27 -5.38
C GLN A 89 24.81 -13.91 -4.43
N GLY A 90 24.74 -13.64 -3.12
CA GLY A 90 25.64 -14.25 -2.14
C GLY A 90 25.51 -15.79 -2.07
N ARG A 91 24.33 -16.33 -2.38
CA ARG A 91 24.14 -17.79 -2.49
C ARG A 91 24.79 -18.39 -3.74
N LYS A 92 24.88 -17.63 -4.84
CA LYS A 92 25.50 -18.08 -6.10
C LYS A 92 27.02 -18.01 -6.06
N GLU A 93 27.61 -17.03 -5.35
CA GLU A 93 29.06 -16.90 -5.20
C GLU A 93 29.67 -17.91 -4.19
N GLY A 94 28.88 -18.39 -3.23
CA GLY A 94 29.32 -19.40 -2.25
C GLY A 94 29.15 -20.87 -2.69
N ARG A 95 28.78 -21.11 -3.96
CA ARG A 95 28.61 -22.45 -4.56
C ARG A 95 29.64 -22.68 -5.65
#